data_AF-A0A2V9HF36-F1
#
_entry.id   AF-A0A2V9HF36-F1
#
_cell.length_a   1.000
_cell.length_b   1.000
_cell.length_c   1.000
_cell.angle_alpha   90.00
_cell.angle_beta   90.00
_cell.angle_gamma   90.00
#
_symmetry.space_group_name_H-M   'P 1'
#
loop_
_entity.id
_entity.type
_entity.pdbx_description
1 polymer ?
#
loop_
_entity_poly.entity_id
_entity_poly.type
_entity_poly.pdbx_seq_one_letter_code
_entity_poly.pdbx_strand_id
1 'polypeptide(L)'
;MRPAFYAVVVLVGAVVVTMGVSRLKSPSPMVDRSAIQIVTVRRGPVTRKVQGLGVLVPEEVRWLAAATEGHVEQVMLRAGARVKPNTVILQLSNPDLDHQLVDGELATKKSKAGLANLRVQLESQLLNEKALEAQLQSEATESRLQAERDEALLKMQLGTAMNAKISRARAESMTTRLQLEKEKLTIADEAGRAQLAAKQAEVAQVRAL
;
A
#
# COMPACT_ATOMS: atom_id res chain seq x y z
N MET A 1 60.97 -84.02 90.72
CA MET A 1 60.81 -84.51 89.33
C MET A 1 59.42 -84.17 88.75
N ARG A 2 59.03 -82.90 88.72
CA ARG A 2 57.73 -82.44 88.17
C ARG A 2 57.77 -81.27 87.15
N PRO A 3 58.86 -80.50 86.93
CA PRO A 3 58.86 -79.42 85.93
C PRO A 3 59.22 -79.86 84.49
N ALA A 4 59.87 -81.02 84.31
CA ALA A 4 60.32 -81.46 82.98
C ALA A 4 59.16 -81.92 82.06
N PHE A 5 58.06 -82.43 82.62
CA PHE A 5 56.93 -82.96 81.83
C PHE A 5 56.13 -81.85 81.16
N TYR A 6 55.91 -80.72 81.84
CA TYR A 6 55.20 -79.56 81.26
C TYR A 6 55.99 -78.90 80.13
N ALA A 7 57.33 -78.87 80.22
CA ALA A 7 58.18 -78.33 79.15
C ALA A 7 58.05 -79.14 77.86
N VAL A 8 57.99 -80.48 77.96
CA VAL A 8 57.82 -81.36 76.78
C VAL A 8 56.44 -81.18 76.15
N VAL A 9 55.37 -81.09 76.96
CA VAL A 9 54.02 -80.90 76.42
C VAL A 9 53.85 -79.54 75.73
N VAL A 10 54.43 -78.48 76.29
CA VAL A 10 54.42 -77.15 75.65
C VAL A 10 55.24 -77.15 74.36
N LEU A 11 56.40 -77.83 74.34
CA LEU A 11 57.22 -77.92 73.14
C LEU A 11 56.52 -78.70 72.02
N VAL A 12 55.89 -79.83 72.36
CA VAL A 12 55.10 -80.61 71.39
C VAL A 12 53.88 -79.82 70.91
N GLY A 13 53.17 -79.12 71.81
CA GLY A 13 52.05 -78.26 71.46
C GLY A 13 52.46 -77.12 70.52
N ALA A 14 53.59 -76.46 70.80
CA ALA A 14 54.12 -75.40 69.96
C ALA A 14 54.47 -75.92 68.56
N VAL A 15 55.17 -77.06 68.46
CA VAL A 15 55.52 -77.68 67.18
C VAL A 15 54.27 -78.02 66.36
N VAL A 16 53.23 -78.58 67.01
CA VAL A 16 51.97 -78.91 66.33
C VAL A 16 51.26 -77.65 65.81
N VAL A 17 51.22 -76.58 66.61
CA VAL A 17 50.61 -75.31 66.18
C VAL A 17 51.41 -74.66 65.05
N THR A 18 52.74 -74.62 65.13
CA THR A 18 53.59 -74.05 64.07
C THR A 18 53.45 -74.81 62.77
N MET A 19 53.35 -76.15 62.83
CA MET A 19 53.16 -76.98 61.64
C MET A 19 51.74 -76.86 61.07
N GLY A 20 50.73 -76.64 61.92
CA GLY A 20 49.36 -76.31 61.51
C GLY A 20 49.25 -74.96 60.80
N VAL A 21 49.94 -73.93 61.30
CA VAL A 21 49.91 -72.58 60.72
C VAL A 21 50.68 -72.48 59.41
N SER A 22 51.79 -73.22 59.25
CA SER A 22 52.59 -73.26 58.00
C SER A 22 51.82 -73.86 56.80
N ARG A 23 50.77 -74.65 57.06
CA ARG A 23 49.92 -75.23 56.00
C ARG A 23 48.71 -74.36 55.62
N LEU A 24 48.51 -73.20 56.22
CA LEU A 24 47.50 -72.24 55.79
C LEU A 24 47.98 -71.47 54.56
N LYS A 25 47.73 -72.07 53.39
CA LYS A 25 47.91 -71.46 52.08
C LYS A 25 46.97 -70.25 51.95
N SER A 26 47.52 -69.04 51.97
CA SER A 26 46.77 -67.79 51.77
C SER A 26 46.00 -67.82 50.44
N PRO A 27 44.69 -67.53 50.42
CA PRO A 27 43.92 -67.50 49.18
C PRO A 27 44.04 -66.11 48.55
N SER A 28 44.96 -65.92 47.61
CA SER A 28 44.76 -64.92 46.57
C SER A 28 43.86 -65.55 45.50
N PRO A 29 42.76 -64.89 45.08
CA PRO A 29 41.90 -65.45 44.05
C PRO A 29 42.68 -65.54 42.73
N MET A 30 43.16 -66.75 42.43
CA MET A 30 43.77 -67.10 41.16
C MET A 30 42.63 -67.50 40.22
N VAL A 31 42.31 -66.63 39.27
CA VAL A 31 41.34 -66.96 38.21
C VAL A 31 42.09 -67.74 37.13
N ASP A 32 41.51 -68.87 36.72
CA ASP A 32 42.07 -69.73 35.68
C ASP A 32 42.25 -68.94 34.38
N ARG A 33 43.45 -68.98 33.80
CA ARG A 33 43.77 -68.26 32.55
C ARG A 33 42.91 -68.72 31.38
N SER A 34 42.42 -69.96 31.43
CA SER A 34 41.50 -70.50 30.43
C SER A 34 40.07 -69.95 30.57
N ALA A 35 39.71 -69.37 31.73
CA ALA A 35 38.41 -68.77 31.98
C ALA A 35 38.30 -67.29 31.55
N ILE A 36 39.37 -66.68 31.01
CA ILE A 36 39.40 -65.27 30.62
C ILE A 36 39.94 -65.06 29.20
N GLN A 37 39.10 -64.46 28.36
CA GLN A 37 39.47 -64.09 26.99
C GLN A 37 39.94 -62.63 26.96
N ILE A 38 41.23 -62.43 26.71
CA ILE A 38 41.84 -61.10 26.63
C ILE A 38 41.93 -60.69 25.16
N VAL A 39 41.29 -59.58 24.80
CA VAL A 39 41.29 -59.02 23.44
C VAL A 39 41.85 -57.61 23.45
N THR A 40 42.69 -57.28 22.47
CA THR A 40 43.27 -55.94 22.31
C THR A 40 42.27 -55.01 21.60
N VAL A 41 41.79 -53.98 22.30
CA VAL A 41 40.89 -52.97 21.71
C VAL A 41 41.64 -52.05 20.75
N ARG A 42 41.05 -51.76 19.59
CA ARG A 42 41.55 -50.78 18.62
C ARG A 42 40.67 -49.55 18.63
N ARG A 43 41.28 -48.36 18.69
CA ARG A 43 40.54 -47.08 18.58
C ARG A 43 40.21 -46.81 17.12
N GLY A 44 38.95 -46.53 16.84
CA GLY A 44 38.43 -46.10 15.55
C GLY A 44 37.18 -45.24 15.76
N PRO A 45 36.79 -44.44 14.76
CA PRO A 45 35.59 -43.62 14.86
C PRO A 45 34.34 -44.52 14.93
N VAL A 46 33.57 -44.40 16.01
CA VAL A 46 32.28 -45.08 16.18
C VAL A 46 31.19 -44.11 15.76
N THR A 47 30.65 -44.30 14.55
CA THR A 47 29.54 -43.48 14.05
C THR A 47 28.21 -44.12 14.43
N ARG A 48 27.44 -43.44 15.29
CA ARG A 48 26.08 -43.86 15.66
C ARG A 48 25.08 -43.19 14.73
N LYS A 49 24.68 -43.90 13.66
CA LYS A 49 23.60 -43.45 12.77
C LYS A 49 22.25 -43.79 13.40
N VAL A 50 21.55 -42.79 13.92
CA VAL A 50 20.19 -42.94 14.46
C VAL A 50 19.21 -42.53 13.36
N GLN A 51 18.32 -43.45 12.97
CA GLN A 51 17.20 -43.11 12.10
C GLN A 51 16.09 -42.51 12.97
N GLY A 52 15.87 -41.20 12.82
CA GLY A 52 14.73 -40.53 13.44
C GLY A 52 13.51 -40.65 12.53
N LEU A 53 12.39 -41.08 13.07
CA LEU A 53 11.09 -40.97 12.42
C LEU A 53 10.58 -39.54 12.62
N GLY A 54 10.14 -38.90 11.55
CA GLY A 54 9.59 -37.55 11.59
C GLY A 54 8.66 -37.33 10.40
N VAL A 55 7.75 -36.38 10.56
CA VAL A 55 6.85 -35.94 9.48
C VAL A 55 7.20 -34.51 9.08
N LEU A 56 7.09 -34.22 7.79
CA LEU A 56 7.28 -32.86 7.29
C LEU A 56 6.07 -32.03 7.67
N VAL A 57 6.30 -30.93 8.36
CA VAL A 57 5.30 -29.93 8.72
C VAL A 57 5.62 -28.66 7.93
N PRO A 58 4.61 -27.97 7.34
CA PRO A 58 4.86 -26.71 6.65
C PRO A 58 5.36 -25.64 7.63
N GLU A 59 6.31 -24.82 7.18
CA GLU A 59 6.85 -23.70 7.96
C GLU A 59 5.81 -22.56 8.09
N GLU A 60 5.09 -22.26 7.00
CA GLU A 60 4.06 -21.23 6.95
C GLU A 60 2.78 -21.75 6.29
N VAL A 61 1.64 -21.41 6.89
CA VAL A 61 0.31 -21.71 6.35
C VAL A 61 -0.44 -20.41 6.18
N ARG A 62 -0.94 -20.16 4.97
CA ARG A 62 -1.76 -18.98 4.66
C ARG A 62 -3.12 -19.41 4.15
N TRP A 63 -4.16 -18.96 4.84
CA TRP A 63 -5.54 -19.10 4.38
C TRP A 63 -5.85 -17.98 3.40
N LEU A 64 -6.45 -18.34 2.26
CA LEU A 64 -6.90 -17.40 1.25
C LEU A 64 -8.42 -17.32 1.31
N ALA A 65 -8.93 -16.10 1.51
CA ALA A 65 -10.35 -15.80 1.44
C ALA A 65 -10.59 -14.88 0.24
N ALA A 66 -11.75 -15.03 -0.41
CA ALA A 66 -12.19 -14.09 -1.41
C ALA A 66 -12.52 -12.74 -0.74
N ALA A 67 -12.15 -11.63 -1.37
CA ALA A 67 -12.45 -10.29 -0.85
C ALA A 67 -13.93 -9.90 -1.00
N THR A 68 -14.63 -10.54 -1.93
CA THR A 68 -16.03 -10.31 -2.25
C THR A 68 -16.77 -11.64 -2.35
N GLU A 69 -18.06 -11.61 -2.07
CA GLU A 69 -18.93 -12.77 -2.31
C GLU A 69 -19.06 -13.05 -3.82
N GLY A 70 -19.28 -14.30 -4.18
CA GLY A 70 -19.41 -14.70 -5.58
C GLY A 70 -19.64 -16.19 -5.73
N HIS A 71 -20.21 -16.59 -6.86
CA HIS A 71 -20.38 -18.00 -7.21
C HIS A 71 -19.09 -18.56 -7.80
N VAL A 72 -18.69 -19.78 -7.41
CA VAL A 72 -17.53 -20.45 -7.99
C VAL A 72 -17.88 -20.95 -9.38
N GLU A 73 -17.41 -20.23 -10.40
CA GLU A 73 -17.63 -20.59 -11.79
C GLU A 73 -16.69 -21.73 -12.20
N GLN A 74 -15.40 -21.61 -11.86
CA GLN A 74 -14.41 -22.62 -12.24
C GLN A 74 -13.26 -22.75 -11.24
N VAL A 75 -12.87 -24.00 -10.95
CA VAL A 75 -11.68 -24.33 -10.17
C VAL A 75 -10.52 -24.62 -11.14
N MET A 76 -9.54 -23.71 -11.19
CA MET A 76 -8.40 -23.79 -12.12
C MET A 76 -7.31 -24.74 -11.63
N LEU A 77 -7.13 -24.85 -10.31
CA LEU A 77 -6.10 -25.68 -9.70
C LEU A 77 -6.67 -26.56 -8.59
N ARG A 78 -6.20 -27.79 -8.54
CA ARG A 78 -6.57 -28.78 -7.52
C ARG A 78 -5.51 -28.86 -6.42
N ALA A 79 -5.88 -29.45 -5.28
CA ALA A 79 -4.98 -29.62 -4.14
C ALA A 79 -3.67 -30.33 -4.54
N GLY A 80 -2.54 -29.84 -4.01
CA GLY A 80 -1.21 -30.37 -4.29
C GLY A 80 -0.49 -29.75 -5.50
N ALA A 81 -1.15 -28.86 -6.25
CA ALA A 81 -0.49 -28.12 -7.33
C ALA A 81 0.50 -27.08 -6.78
N ARG A 82 1.67 -26.93 -7.43
CA ARG A 82 2.63 -25.85 -7.11
C ARG A 82 2.13 -24.52 -7.67
N VAL A 83 2.07 -23.49 -6.82
CA VAL A 83 1.59 -22.14 -7.17
C VAL A 83 2.72 -21.11 -7.09
N LYS A 84 2.59 -20.04 -7.90
CA LYS A 84 3.39 -18.81 -7.80
C LYS A 84 2.49 -17.67 -7.27
N PRO A 85 3.05 -16.53 -6.83
CA PRO A 85 2.27 -15.44 -6.21
C PRO A 85 1.05 -14.95 -7.02
N ASN A 86 1.10 -14.96 -8.36
CA ASN A 86 0.01 -14.49 -9.24
C ASN A 86 -0.75 -15.64 -9.91
N THR A 87 -0.66 -16.85 -9.39
CA THR A 87 -1.37 -18.00 -9.98
C THR A 87 -2.85 -17.98 -9.57
N VAL A 88 -3.74 -17.94 -10.56
CA VAL A 88 -5.20 -18.00 -10.33
C VAL A 88 -5.59 -19.42 -9.93
N ILE A 89 -6.25 -19.56 -8.78
CA ILE A 89 -6.65 -20.86 -8.21
C ILE A 89 -8.14 -21.13 -8.49
N LEU A 90 -8.99 -20.11 -8.32
CA LEU A 90 -10.43 -20.14 -8.57
C LEU A 90 -10.86 -18.89 -9.34
N GLN A 91 -11.89 -19.05 -10.17
CA GLN A 91 -12.61 -17.95 -10.81
C GLN A 91 -14.00 -17.85 -10.17
N LEU A 92 -14.34 -16.63 -9.73
CA LEU A 92 -15.61 -16.31 -9.10
C LEU A 92 -16.39 -15.39 -10.04
N SER A 93 -17.69 -15.62 -10.17
CA SER A 93 -18.63 -14.74 -10.89
C SER A 93 -19.55 -14.05 -9.89
N ASN A 94 -19.68 -12.72 -9.97
CA ASN A 94 -20.62 -11.95 -9.17
C ASN A 94 -21.36 -10.93 -10.08
N PRO A 95 -22.63 -11.21 -10.45
CA PRO A 95 -23.38 -10.30 -11.32
C PRO A 95 -23.65 -8.94 -10.68
N ASP A 96 -23.77 -8.85 -9.35
CA ASP A 96 -24.00 -7.57 -8.67
C ASP A 96 -22.77 -6.65 -8.76
N LEU A 97 -21.55 -7.22 -8.70
CA LEU A 97 -20.32 -6.45 -8.92
C LEU A 97 -20.19 -5.98 -10.36
N ASP A 98 -20.59 -6.82 -11.33
CA ASP A 98 -20.60 -6.42 -12.75
C ASP A 98 -21.57 -5.26 -12.98
N HIS A 99 -22.76 -5.32 -12.38
CA HIS A 99 -23.72 -4.21 -12.41
C HIS A 99 -23.16 -2.94 -11.76
N GLN A 100 -22.54 -3.04 -10.57
CA GLN A 100 -21.90 -1.90 -9.90
C GLN A 100 -20.78 -1.28 -10.74
N LEU A 101 -19.99 -2.10 -11.44
CA LEU A 101 -18.94 -1.63 -12.33
C LEU A 101 -19.53 -0.84 -13.50
N VAL A 102 -20.57 -1.38 -14.16
CA VAL A 102 -21.26 -0.69 -15.25
C VAL A 102 -21.88 0.62 -14.77
N ASP A 103 -22.54 0.63 -13.61
CA ASP A 103 -23.12 1.83 -13.02
C ASP A 103 -22.06 2.89 -12.70
N GLY A 104 -20.91 2.48 -12.15
CA GLY A 104 -19.77 3.37 -11.89
C GLY A 104 -19.17 3.96 -13.18
N GLU A 105 -19.04 3.15 -14.24
CA GLU A 105 -18.63 3.64 -15.55
C GLU A 105 -19.61 4.64 -16.15
N LEU A 106 -20.92 4.36 -16.05
CA LEU A 106 -21.97 5.25 -16.53
C LEU A 106 -22.01 6.55 -15.72
N ALA A 107 -21.84 6.49 -14.40
CA ALA A 107 -21.74 7.68 -13.54
C ALA A 107 -20.56 8.56 -13.96
N THR A 108 -19.39 7.95 -14.20
CA THR A 108 -18.21 8.67 -14.69
C THR A 108 -18.46 9.32 -16.06
N LYS A 109 -19.07 8.58 -17.00
CA LYS A 109 -19.42 9.10 -18.34
C LYS A 109 -20.41 10.25 -18.24
N LYS A 110 -21.43 10.15 -17.39
CA LYS A 110 -22.43 11.20 -17.13
C LYS A 110 -21.76 12.46 -16.58
N SER A 111 -20.88 12.35 -15.59
CA SER A 111 -20.17 13.50 -15.03
C SER A 111 -19.24 14.18 -16.04
N LYS A 112 -18.53 13.40 -16.87
CA LYS A 112 -17.72 13.94 -17.98
C LYS A 112 -18.56 14.68 -19.02
N ALA A 113 -19.71 14.12 -19.41
CA ALA A 113 -20.64 14.77 -20.33
C ALA A 113 -21.18 16.09 -19.73
N GLY A 114 -21.52 16.10 -18.43
CA GLY A 114 -21.93 17.30 -17.73
C GLY A 114 -20.85 18.39 -17.70
N LEU A 115 -19.58 18.01 -17.52
CA LEU A 115 -18.46 18.94 -17.59
C LEU A 115 -18.28 19.53 -19.00
N ALA A 116 -18.37 18.70 -20.03
CA ALA A 116 -18.28 19.17 -21.41
C ALA A 116 -19.42 20.15 -21.74
N ASN A 117 -20.64 19.85 -21.31
CA ASN A 117 -21.79 20.74 -21.48
C ASN A 117 -21.59 22.08 -20.73
N LEU A 118 -21.14 22.03 -19.48
CA LEU A 118 -20.84 23.23 -18.70
C LEU A 118 -19.78 24.10 -19.38
N ARG A 119 -18.74 23.49 -19.94
CA ARG A 119 -17.70 24.20 -20.70
C ARG A 119 -18.27 24.95 -21.89
N VAL A 120 -19.07 24.28 -22.72
CA VAL A 120 -19.71 24.91 -23.88
C VAL A 120 -20.67 26.02 -23.46
N GLN A 121 -21.41 25.82 -22.37
CA GLN A 121 -22.31 26.84 -21.82
C GLN A 121 -21.56 28.09 -21.36
N LEU A 122 -20.47 27.93 -20.60
CA LEU A 122 -19.63 29.04 -20.15
C LEU A 122 -18.94 29.76 -21.30
N GLU A 123 -18.47 29.02 -22.31
CA GLU A 123 -17.86 29.59 -23.51
C GLU A 123 -18.87 30.40 -24.33
N SER A 124 -20.09 29.90 -24.50
CA SER A 124 -21.18 30.63 -25.15
C SER A 124 -21.55 31.91 -24.38
N GLN A 125 -21.65 31.83 -23.05
CA GLN A 125 -21.88 33.00 -22.20
C GLN A 125 -20.76 34.04 -22.37
N LEU A 126 -19.50 33.61 -22.33
CA LEU A 126 -18.35 34.51 -22.52
C LEU A 126 -18.35 35.16 -23.90
N LEU A 127 -18.72 34.43 -24.96
CA LEU A 127 -18.84 34.99 -26.31
C LEU A 127 -19.93 36.06 -26.41
N ASN A 128 -21.08 35.85 -25.75
CA ASN A 128 -22.15 36.85 -25.71
C ASN A 128 -21.71 38.13 -24.97
N GLU A 129 -21.00 37.98 -23.85
CA GLU A 129 -20.46 39.12 -23.10
C GLU A 129 -19.39 39.88 -23.91
N LYS A 130 -18.52 39.16 -24.65
CA LYS A 130 -17.56 39.80 -25.58
C LYS A 130 -18.24 40.52 -26.74
N ALA A 131 -19.33 39.98 -27.27
CA ALA A 131 -20.11 40.64 -28.31
C ALA A 131 -20.72 41.95 -27.79
N LEU A 132 -21.22 41.93 -26.54
CA LEU A 132 -21.72 43.13 -25.86
C LEU A 132 -20.60 44.16 -25.61
N GLU A 133 -19.43 43.72 -25.15
CA GLU A 133 -18.25 44.59 -24.99
C GLU A 133 -17.89 45.29 -26.30
N ALA A 134 -17.81 44.54 -27.40
CA ALA A 134 -17.49 45.09 -28.73
C ALA A 134 -18.54 46.10 -29.23
N GLN A 135 -19.81 45.84 -28.94
CA GLN A 135 -20.89 46.78 -29.23
C GLN A 135 -20.73 48.08 -28.42
N LEU A 136 -20.56 47.98 -27.10
CA LEU A 136 -20.34 49.14 -26.22
C LEU A 136 -19.07 49.90 -26.58
N GLN A 137 -18.02 49.22 -27.01
CA GLN A 137 -16.79 49.84 -27.47
C GLN A 137 -17.02 50.68 -28.73
N SER A 138 -17.83 50.17 -29.66
CA SER A 138 -18.21 50.91 -30.88
C SER A 138 -19.04 52.14 -30.54
N GLU A 139 -20.05 51.99 -29.67
CA GLU A 139 -20.91 53.09 -29.21
C GLU A 139 -20.15 54.17 -28.41
N ALA A 140 -19.19 53.77 -27.57
CA ALA A 140 -18.31 54.67 -26.84
C ALA A 140 -17.37 55.44 -27.79
N THR A 141 -16.82 54.75 -28.79
CA THR A 141 -15.97 55.37 -29.81
C THR A 141 -16.76 56.39 -30.64
N GLU A 142 -17.97 56.04 -31.07
CA GLU A 142 -18.85 56.97 -31.79
C GLU A 142 -19.19 58.19 -30.94
N SER A 143 -19.59 57.98 -29.68
CA SER A 143 -19.92 59.08 -28.75
C SER A 143 -18.73 60.01 -28.51
N ARG A 144 -17.52 59.45 -28.41
CA ARG A 144 -16.28 60.23 -28.28
C ARG A 144 -16.00 61.08 -29.52
N LEU A 145 -16.12 60.50 -30.71
CA LEU A 145 -15.93 61.23 -31.97
C LEU A 145 -16.97 62.35 -32.14
N GLN A 146 -18.22 62.12 -31.72
CA GLN A 146 -19.25 63.17 -31.69
C GLN A 146 -18.90 64.32 -30.73
N ALA A 147 -18.39 64.00 -29.54
CA ALA A 147 -17.93 65.01 -28.58
C ALA A 147 -16.75 65.82 -29.14
N GLU A 148 -15.74 65.15 -29.70
CA GLU A 148 -14.58 65.81 -30.34
C GLU A 148 -15.00 66.74 -31.48
N ARG A 149 -15.96 66.30 -32.32
CA ARG A 149 -16.54 67.13 -33.39
C ARG A 149 -17.23 68.38 -32.83
N ASP A 150 -18.11 68.22 -31.84
CA ASP A 150 -18.88 69.34 -31.29
C ASP A 150 -17.98 70.34 -30.53
N GLU A 151 -16.93 69.85 -29.88
CA GLU A 151 -15.91 70.70 -29.28
C GLU A 151 -15.11 71.48 -30.33
N ALA A 152 -14.77 70.86 -31.46
CA ALA A 152 -14.10 71.55 -32.56
C ALA A 152 -15.00 72.64 -33.17
N LEU A 153 -16.29 72.36 -33.37
CA LEU A 153 -17.27 73.34 -33.87
C LEU A 153 -17.45 74.51 -32.90
N LEU A 154 -17.42 74.27 -31.58
CA LEU A 154 -17.48 75.32 -30.57
C LEU A 154 -16.25 76.23 -30.64
N LYS A 155 -15.04 75.67 -30.82
CA LYS A 155 -13.80 76.46 -31.00
C LYS A 155 -13.85 77.36 -32.23
N MET A 156 -14.54 76.91 -33.28
CA MET A 156 -14.78 77.69 -34.50
C MET A 156 -15.97 78.66 -34.40
N GLN A 157 -16.63 78.77 -33.24
CA GLN A 157 -17.85 79.56 -33.01
C GLN A 157 -19.04 79.14 -33.90
N LEU A 158 -19.04 77.91 -34.41
CA LEU A 158 -20.08 77.34 -35.28
C LEU A 158 -21.08 76.44 -34.53
N GLY A 159 -20.98 76.34 -33.21
CA GLY A 159 -21.82 75.48 -32.37
C GLY A 159 -22.15 76.09 -31.01
N THR A 160 -23.05 75.43 -30.25
CA THR A 160 -23.46 75.89 -28.92
C THR A 160 -22.66 75.21 -27.80
N ALA A 161 -22.35 75.96 -26.74
CA ALA A 161 -21.68 75.40 -25.56
C ALA A 161 -22.52 74.31 -24.86
N MET A 162 -23.85 74.36 -24.98
CA MET A 162 -24.74 73.33 -24.44
C MET A 162 -24.57 72.00 -25.17
N ASN A 163 -24.50 72.00 -26.51
CA ASN A 163 -24.33 70.77 -27.30
C ASN A 163 -23.00 70.07 -26.97
N ALA A 164 -21.91 70.83 -26.89
CA ALA A 164 -20.60 70.29 -26.50
C ALA A 164 -20.60 69.67 -25.10
N LYS A 165 -21.33 70.27 -24.14
CA LYS A 165 -21.48 69.68 -22.79
C LYS A 165 -22.28 68.39 -22.81
N ILE A 166 -23.38 68.33 -23.57
CA ILE A 166 -24.22 67.13 -23.68
C ILE A 166 -23.43 65.98 -24.33
N SER A 167 -22.72 66.24 -25.44
CA SER A 167 -21.94 65.21 -26.13
C SER A 167 -20.76 64.74 -25.28
N ARG A 168 -20.06 65.63 -24.57
CA ARG A 168 -19.03 65.24 -23.59
C ARG A 168 -19.58 64.35 -22.48
N ALA A 169 -20.68 64.74 -21.83
CA ALA A 169 -21.29 63.94 -20.78
C ALA A 169 -21.75 62.56 -21.28
N ARG A 170 -22.25 62.47 -22.52
CA ARG A 170 -22.59 61.19 -23.16
C ARG A 170 -21.34 60.33 -23.40
N ALA A 171 -20.26 60.91 -23.91
CA ALA A 171 -19.00 60.20 -24.15
C ALA A 171 -18.38 59.66 -22.85
N GLU A 172 -18.38 60.46 -21.78
CA GLU A 172 -17.94 60.04 -20.45
C GLU A 172 -18.81 58.89 -19.92
N SER A 173 -20.13 59.02 -20.00
CA SER A 173 -21.07 57.96 -19.56
C SER A 173 -20.85 56.63 -20.30
N MET A 174 -20.66 56.66 -21.63
CA MET A 174 -20.39 55.45 -22.41
C MET A 174 -19.00 54.85 -22.12
N THR A 175 -18.00 55.70 -21.86
CA THR A 175 -16.65 55.24 -21.47
C THR A 175 -16.70 54.52 -20.12
N THR A 176 -17.41 55.07 -19.13
CA THR A 176 -17.62 54.42 -17.83
C THR A 176 -18.36 53.10 -17.98
N ARG A 177 -19.40 53.04 -18.82
CA ARG A 177 -20.12 51.78 -19.12
C ARG A 177 -19.20 50.72 -19.71
N LEU A 178 -18.36 51.08 -20.68
CA LEU A 178 -17.41 50.16 -21.29
C LEU A 178 -16.40 49.62 -20.27
N GLN A 179 -15.90 50.48 -19.36
CA GLN A 179 -15.00 50.05 -18.29
C GLN A 179 -15.66 49.05 -17.35
N LEU A 180 -16.89 49.32 -16.91
CA LEU A 180 -17.65 48.41 -16.05
C LEU A 180 -17.91 47.07 -16.74
N GLU A 181 -18.22 47.06 -18.04
CA GLU A 181 -18.43 45.81 -18.77
C GLU A 181 -17.13 44.99 -18.87
N LYS A 182 -15.98 45.65 -19.07
CA LYS A 182 -14.67 44.98 -19.07
C LYS A 182 -14.35 44.35 -17.72
N GLU A 183 -14.59 45.04 -16.63
CA GLU A 183 -14.42 44.49 -15.28
C GLU A 183 -15.35 43.29 -15.05
N LYS A 184 -16.62 43.41 -15.44
CA LYS A 184 -17.60 42.31 -15.38
C LYS A 184 -17.13 41.10 -16.20
N LEU A 185 -16.58 41.31 -17.40
CA LEU A 185 -16.03 40.24 -18.24
C LEU A 185 -14.88 39.49 -17.54
N THR A 186 -13.95 40.23 -16.90
CA THR A 186 -12.83 39.60 -16.17
C THR A 186 -13.32 38.75 -15.00
N ILE A 187 -14.29 39.25 -14.23
CA ILE A 187 -14.89 38.50 -13.12
C ILE A 187 -15.64 37.28 -13.63
N ALA A 188 -16.34 37.39 -14.76
CA ALA A 188 -17.06 36.28 -15.38
C ALA A 188 -16.11 35.17 -15.87
N ASP A 189 -14.96 35.53 -16.46
CA ASP A 189 -13.95 34.55 -16.88
C ASP A 189 -13.32 33.85 -15.66
N GLU A 190 -12.97 34.58 -14.60
CA GLU A 190 -12.45 34.00 -13.36
C GLU A 190 -13.47 33.07 -12.68
N ALA A 191 -14.73 33.51 -12.58
CA ALA A 191 -15.81 32.70 -12.02
C ALA A 191 -16.07 31.44 -12.86
N GLY A 192 -16.05 31.55 -14.18
CA GLY A 192 -16.20 30.42 -15.10
C GLY A 192 -15.07 29.40 -14.93
N ARG A 193 -13.81 29.85 -14.79
CA ARG A 193 -12.67 28.97 -14.51
C ARG A 193 -12.80 28.28 -13.15
N ALA A 194 -13.23 28.98 -12.12
CA ALA A 194 -13.47 28.40 -10.80
C ALA A 194 -14.57 27.33 -10.84
N GLN A 195 -15.67 27.59 -11.56
CA GLN A 195 -16.76 26.62 -11.76
C GLN A 195 -16.30 25.38 -12.53
N LEU A 196 -15.49 25.56 -13.58
CA LEU A 196 -14.90 24.44 -14.33
C LEU A 196 -13.96 23.62 -13.46
N ALA A 197 -13.10 24.25 -12.66
CA ALA A 197 -12.20 23.56 -11.75
C ALA A 197 -12.97 22.76 -10.68
N ALA A 198 -14.04 23.33 -10.12
CA ALA A 198 -14.92 22.63 -9.19
C ALA A 198 -15.57 21.40 -9.85
N LYS A 199 -16.08 21.53 -11.08
CA LYS A 199 -16.68 20.41 -11.82
C LYS A 199 -15.65 19.35 -12.21
N GLN A 200 -14.42 19.76 -12.54
CA GLN A 200 -13.31 18.84 -12.79
C GLN A 200 -12.96 18.03 -11.54
N ALA A 201 -12.92 18.66 -10.37
CA ALA A 201 -12.69 17.98 -9.10
C ALA A 201 -13.80 16.96 -8.80
N GLU A 202 -15.07 17.31 -9.05
CA GLU A 202 -16.21 16.39 -8.91
C GLU A 202 -16.07 15.16 -9.84
N VAL A 203 -15.68 15.37 -11.10
CA VAL A 203 -15.41 14.25 -12.04
C VAL A 203 -14.25 13.38 -11.56
N ALA A 204 -13.20 13.98 -11.01
CA ALA A 204 -12.06 13.25 -10.46
C ALA A 204 -12.44 12.42 -9.23
N GLN A 205 -13.31 12.96 -8.36
CA GLN A 205 -13.85 12.25 -7.20
C GLN A 205 -14.67 11.02 -7.63
N VAL A 206 -15.58 11.19 -8.60
CA VAL A 206 -16.41 10.08 -9.11
C VAL A 206 -15.55 9.00 -9.78
N ARG A 207 -14.41 9.36 -10.37
CA ARG A 207 -13.48 8.41 -10.99
C ARG A 207 -12.60 7.65 -9.97
N ALA A 208 -12.40 8.22 -8.79
CA ALA A 208 -11.59 7.62 -7.74
C ALA A 208 -12.37 6.64 -6.85
N LEU A 209 -13.71 6.72 -6.91
CA LEU A 209 -14.65 5.75 -6.33
C LEU A 209 -14.76 4.52 -7.25
#